data_AF-A0A847SAY3-F1
#
_entry.id   AF-A0A847SAY3-F1
#
_cell.length_a   1.000
_cell.length_b   1.000
_cell.length_c   1.000
_cell.angle_alpha   90.00
_cell.angle_beta   90.00
_cell.angle_gamma   90.00
#
_symmetry.space_group_name_H-M   'P 1'
#
loop_
_entity.id
_entity.type
_entity.pdbx_description
1 polymer ?
#
loop_
_entity_poly.entity_id
_entity_poly.type
_entity_poly.pdbx_seq_one_letter_code
_entity_poly.pdbx_strand_id
1 'polypeptide(L)'
;MQAQMLLENLSSKTEGLLYFSESEYPLTIEQWGQLNDNDVRVKIAGIHQVTDKALTPVNTADFFNAVTRIADPNDAAMVANAQKFGALYQFLQEHFSRIQVLRVEGDTNIPVYIVCHQPDNSCVALITTAIES
;
A
#
# COMPACT_ATOMS: atom_id res chain seq x y z
N MET A 1 22.80 2.07 -8.35
CA MET A 1 22.22 3.03 -9.34
C MET A 1 20.77 2.71 -9.71
N GLN A 2 20.35 1.43 -9.81
CA GLN A 2 18.96 1.06 -10.13
C GLN A 2 17.94 1.31 -9.00
N ALA A 3 18.30 1.11 -7.73
CA ALA A 3 17.37 1.27 -6.59
C ALA A 3 16.89 2.72 -6.39
N GLN A 4 17.77 3.70 -6.62
CA GLN A 4 17.42 5.13 -6.51
C GLN A 4 16.36 5.54 -7.53
N MET A 5 16.54 5.14 -8.80
CA MET A 5 15.54 5.40 -9.86
C MET A 5 14.22 4.68 -9.60
N LEU A 6 14.24 3.49 -9.01
CA LEU A 6 13.02 2.77 -8.63
C LEU A 6 12.19 3.57 -7.60
N LEU A 7 12.86 4.09 -6.57
CA LEU A 7 12.21 4.88 -5.53
C LEU A 7 11.67 6.22 -6.06
N GLU A 8 12.44 6.91 -6.91
CA GLU A 8 12.01 8.16 -7.55
C GLU A 8 10.78 7.93 -8.43
N ASN A 9 10.78 6.85 -9.22
CA ASN A 9 9.62 6.46 -10.02
C ASN A 9 8.42 6.12 -9.12
N LEU A 10 8.62 5.38 -8.03
CA LEU A 10 7.56 5.06 -7.08
C LEU A 10 6.98 6.31 -6.41
N SER A 11 7.83 7.28 -6.03
CA SER A 11 7.43 8.57 -5.48
C SER A 11 6.57 9.35 -6.48
N SER A 12 7.01 9.47 -7.73
CA SER A 12 6.24 10.15 -8.78
C SER A 12 4.87 9.48 -9.03
N LYS A 13 4.82 8.14 -8.89
CA LYS A 13 3.61 7.34 -9.08
C LYS A 13 2.68 7.34 -7.88
N THR A 14 3.11 7.82 -6.72
CA THR A 14 2.29 7.95 -5.50
C THR A 14 1.90 9.40 -5.21
N GLU A 15 2.47 10.36 -5.94
CA GLU A 15 2.21 11.78 -5.76
C GLU A 15 0.74 12.14 -6.05
N GLY A 16 0.08 12.72 -5.04
CA GLY A 16 -1.32 13.12 -5.12
C GLY A 16 -2.30 11.97 -5.31
N LEU A 17 -1.94 10.74 -4.89
CA LEU A 17 -2.87 9.61 -4.77
C LEU A 17 -3.55 9.62 -3.42
N LEU A 18 -4.86 9.41 -3.44
CA LEU A 18 -5.71 9.36 -2.26
C LEU A 18 -6.43 8.02 -2.20
N TYR A 19 -6.25 7.28 -1.11
CA TYR A 19 -7.04 6.11 -0.80
C TYR A 19 -8.42 6.54 -0.28
N PHE A 20 -9.47 6.15 -0.99
CA PHE A 20 -10.85 6.46 -0.64
C PHE A 20 -11.46 5.32 0.19
N SER A 21 -11.95 5.70 1.37
CA SER A 21 -12.76 4.88 2.29
C SER A 21 -13.94 5.74 2.77
N GLU A 22 -14.32 5.73 4.06
CA GLU A 22 -15.19 6.80 4.61
C GLU A 22 -14.49 8.17 4.66
N SER A 23 -13.17 8.18 4.53
CA SER A 23 -12.36 9.38 4.38
C SER A 23 -11.25 9.17 3.34
N GLU A 24 -10.50 10.23 3.06
CA GLU A 24 -9.45 10.28 2.04
C GLU A 24 -8.08 10.37 2.72
N TYR A 25 -7.22 9.39 2.47
CA TYR A 25 -5.86 9.38 3.03
C TYR A 25 -4.80 9.28 1.94
N PRO A 26 -3.71 10.05 2.03
CA PRO A 26 -2.62 9.95 1.07
C PRO A 26 -1.88 8.61 1.20
N LEU A 27 -1.14 8.25 0.16
CA LEU A 27 -0.11 7.20 0.25
C LEU A 27 1.22 7.83 0.63
N THR A 28 1.88 7.28 1.64
CA THR A 28 3.25 7.62 2.00
C THR A 28 4.19 6.45 1.71
N ILE A 29 5.47 6.74 1.48
CA ILE A 29 6.49 5.74 1.17
C ILE A 29 7.51 5.67 2.30
N GLU A 30 7.81 4.45 2.76
CA GLU A 30 8.92 4.18 3.67
C GLU A 30 9.84 3.08 3.12
N GLN A 31 11.15 3.28 3.26
CA GLN A 31 12.14 2.25 2.96
C GLN A 31 12.47 1.47 4.22
N TRP A 32 12.28 0.16 4.19
CA TRP A 32 12.46 -0.70 5.35
C TRP A 32 13.71 -1.60 5.29
N GLY A 33 14.45 -1.55 4.18
CA GLY A 33 15.63 -2.37 3.99
C GLY A 33 15.25 -3.84 3.82
N GLN A 34 16.15 -4.77 4.16
CA GLN A 34 15.89 -6.20 3.99
C GLN A 34 15.03 -6.76 5.13
N LEU A 35 13.79 -7.14 4.82
CA LEU A 35 12.89 -7.82 5.74
C LEU A 35 12.24 -9.01 5.03
N ASN A 36 12.10 -10.13 5.74
CA ASN A 36 11.22 -11.21 5.28
C ASN A 36 9.77 -10.95 5.75
N ASP A 37 8.82 -11.81 5.36
CA ASP A 37 7.40 -11.61 5.69
C ASP A 37 7.12 -11.60 7.20
N ASN A 38 7.85 -12.43 7.95
CA ASN A 38 7.69 -12.47 9.41
C ASN A 38 8.20 -11.18 10.04
N ASP A 39 9.36 -10.69 9.60
CA ASP A 39 9.95 -9.44 10.11
C ASP A 39 9.10 -8.21 9.73
N VAL A 40 8.45 -8.23 8.56
CA VAL A 40 7.45 -7.22 8.16
C VAL A 40 6.29 -7.20 9.15
N ARG A 41 5.71 -8.35 9.48
CA ARG A 41 4.61 -8.44 10.45
C ARG A 41 5.05 -7.99 11.84
N VAL A 42 6.22 -8.42 12.30
CA VAL A 42 6.79 -8.00 13.61
C VAL A 42 7.00 -6.49 13.64
N LYS A 43 7.53 -5.89 12.57
CA LYS A 43 7.74 -4.44 12.47
C LYS A 43 6.42 -3.67 12.54
N ILE A 44 5.42 -4.05 11.75
CA ILE A 44 4.10 -3.40 11.76
C ILE A 44 3.43 -3.53 13.12
N ALA A 45 3.44 -4.73 13.70
CA ALA A 45 2.91 -4.97 15.05
C ALA A 45 3.60 -4.09 16.11
N GLY A 46 4.93 -3.94 16.03
CA GLY A 46 5.71 -3.09 16.92
C GLY A 46 5.41 -1.59 16.77
N ILE A 47 5.14 -1.10 15.56
CA ILE A 47 4.75 0.30 15.30
C ILE A 47 3.42 0.62 15.99
N HIS A 48 2.45 -0.29 15.91
CA HIS A 48 1.10 -0.10 16.44
C HIS A 48 0.91 -0.62 17.87
N GLN A 49 1.97 -1.19 18.48
CA GLN A 49 1.91 -1.80 19.81
C GLN A 49 0.83 -2.90 19.94
N VAL A 50 0.59 -3.63 18.85
CA VAL A 50 -0.39 -4.73 18.78
C VAL A 50 0.32 -6.08 18.67
N THR A 51 -0.43 -7.16 18.82
CA THR A 51 0.04 -8.50 18.47
C THR A 51 -0.02 -8.71 16.95
N ASP A 52 0.83 -9.57 16.40
CA ASP A 52 0.82 -9.99 15.00
C ASP A 52 -0.55 -10.52 14.51
N LYS A 53 -1.37 -11.06 15.43
CA LYS A 53 -2.74 -11.52 15.16
C LYS A 53 -3.71 -10.41 14.77
N ALA A 54 -3.42 -9.15 15.10
CA ALA A 54 -4.20 -8.01 14.66
C ALA A 54 -3.93 -7.63 13.20
N LEU A 55 -2.92 -8.24 12.57
CA LEU A 55 -2.57 -7.97 11.18
C LEU A 55 -3.28 -8.94 10.24
N THR A 56 -4.31 -8.45 9.57
CA THR A 56 -5.08 -9.21 8.60
C THR A 56 -4.46 -9.07 7.21
N PRO A 57 -4.05 -10.19 6.57
CA PRO A 57 -3.63 -10.16 5.18
C PRO A 57 -4.83 -9.92 4.26
N VAL A 58 -4.65 -9.04 3.28
CA VAL A 58 -5.60 -8.82 2.20
C VAL A 58 -4.98 -9.34 0.91
N ASN A 59 -5.79 -9.97 0.07
CA ASN A 59 -5.33 -10.31 -1.27
C ASN A 59 -4.99 -9.04 -2.04
N THR A 60 -3.76 -8.94 -2.54
CA THR A 60 -3.25 -7.75 -3.23
C THR A 60 -4.12 -7.36 -4.43
N ALA A 61 -4.52 -8.33 -5.26
CA ALA A 61 -5.34 -8.04 -6.43
C ALA A 61 -6.73 -7.54 -6.02
N ASP A 62 -7.35 -8.17 -5.03
CA ASP A 62 -8.67 -7.75 -4.53
C ASP A 62 -8.62 -6.34 -3.92
N PHE A 63 -7.55 -6.01 -3.20
CA PHE A 63 -7.34 -4.66 -2.66
C PHE A 63 -7.32 -3.60 -3.78
N PHE A 64 -6.46 -3.74 -4.79
CA PHE A 64 -6.37 -2.77 -5.88
C PHE A 64 -7.63 -2.76 -6.77
N ASN A 65 -8.29 -3.90 -6.93
CA ASN A 65 -9.58 -3.97 -7.62
C ASN A 65 -10.69 -3.23 -6.86
N ALA A 66 -10.71 -3.31 -5.53
CA ALA A 66 -11.66 -2.56 -4.71
C ALA A 66 -11.43 -1.05 -4.84
N VAL A 67 -10.17 -0.60 -4.75
CA VAL A 67 -9.79 0.82 -4.89
C VAL A 67 -10.19 1.41 -6.24
N THR A 68 -10.08 0.63 -7.31
CA THR A 68 -10.44 1.11 -8.65
C THR A 68 -11.95 1.09 -8.91
N ARG A 69 -12.71 0.20 -8.25
CA ARG A 69 -14.17 0.06 -8.42
C ARG A 69 -14.98 1.10 -7.66
N ILE A 70 -14.45 1.70 -6.60
CA ILE A 70 -15.17 2.69 -5.80
C ILE A 70 -15.37 4.03 -6.53
N ALA A 71 -14.62 4.28 -7.61
CA ALA A 71 -14.73 5.52 -8.36
C ALA A 71 -16.10 5.66 -9.05
N ASP A 72 -16.81 6.75 -8.73
CA ASP A 72 -18.01 7.14 -9.48
C ASP A 72 -17.58 7.57 -10.90
N PRO A 73 -18.11 6.95 -11.97
CA PRO A 73 -17.79 7.34 -13.34
C PRO A 73 -18.10 8.80 -13.69
N ASN A 74 -18.97 9.46 -12.94
CA ASN A 74 -19.33 10.86 -13.13
C ASN A 74 -18.43 11.82 -12.34
N ASP A 75 -17.60 11.31 -11.43
CA ASP A 75 -16.60 12.08 -10.70
C ASP A 75 -15.23 11.95 -11.38
N ALA A 76 -14.85 12.98 -12.13
CA ALA A 76 -13.59 12.99 -12.86
C ALA A 76 -12.35 12.87 -11.95
N ALA A 77 -12.41 13.37 -10.71
CA ALA A 77 -11.30 13.29 -9.78
C ALA A 77 -11.13 11.86 -9.25
N MET A 78 -12.24 11.20 -8.89
CA MET A 78 -12.20 9.79 -8.47
C MET A 78 -11.74 8.87 -9.61
N VAL A 79 -12.23 9.09 -10.83
CA VAL A 79 -11.79 8.32 -12.02
C VAL A 79 -10.30 8.51 -12.28
N ALA A 80 -9.80 9.74 -12.23
CA ALA A 80 -8.37 10.01 -12.41
C ALA A 80 -7.52 9.33 -11.32
N ASN A 81 -7.99 9.35 -10.07
CA ASN A 81 -7.30 8.68 -8.96
C ASN A 81 -7.30 7.15 -9.12
N ALA A 82 -8.43 6.54 -9.52
CA ALA A 82 -8.50 5.11 -9.82
C ALA A 82 -7.56 4.71 -10.95
N GLN A 83 -7.45 5.51 -12.02
CA GLN A 83 -6.48 5.28 -13.09
C GLN A 83 -5.03 5.33 -12.57
N LYS A 84 -4.70 6.28 -11.69
CA LYS A 84 -3.38 6.34 -11.04
C LYS A 84 -3.11 5.10 -10.19
N PHE A 85 -4.09 4.61 -9.42
CA PHE A 85 -3.96 3.36 -8.65
C PHE A 85 -3.73 2.14 -9.55
N GLY A 86 -4.43 2.05 -10.69
CA GLY A 86 -4.21 1.02 -11.68
C GLY A 86 -2.78 1.05 -12.24
N ALA A 87 -2.30 2.24 -12.62
CA ALA A 87 -0.94 2.42 -13.11
C ALA A 87 0.14 2.16 -12.05
N LEU A 88 -0.13 2.49 -10.78
CA LEU A 88 0.72 2.15 -9.65
C LEU A 88 0.77 0.63 -9.49
N TYR A 89 -0.36 -0.06 -9.48
CA TYR A 89 -0.39 -1.51 -9.30
C TYR A 89 0.38 -2.25 -10.40
N GLN A 90 0.18 -1.86 -11.66
CA GLN A 90 0.93 -2.40 -12.78
C GLN A 90 2.44 -2.20 -12.59
N PHE A 91 2.86 -0.99 -12.23
CA PHE A 91 4.27 -0.70 -11.95
C PHE A 91 4.82 -1.58 -10.81
N LEU A 92 4.06 -1.76 -9.74
CA LEU A 92 4.49 -2.62 -8.64
C LEU A 92 4.70 -4.07 -9.10
N GLN A 93 3.80 -4.59 -9.94
CA GLN A 93 3.91 -5.95 -10.49
C GLN A 93 5.09 -6.12 -11.44
N GLU A 94 5.46 -5.08 -12.20
CA GLU A 94 6.57 -5.12 -13.15
C GLU A 94 7.94 -5.07 -12.45
N HIS A 95 8.04 -4.38 -11.31
CA HIS A 95 9.32 -4.04 -10.69
C HIS A 95 9.63 -4.75 -9.37
N PHE A 96 8.63 -5.35 -8.72
CA PHE A 96 8.80 -6.04 -7.44
C PHE A 96 8.50 -7.53 -7.58
N SER A 97 9.28 -8.36 -6.90
CA SER A 97 9.14 -9.82 -6.96
C SER A 97 7.95 -10.33 -6.15
N ARG A 98 7.53 -9.57 -5.14
CA ARG A 98 6.43 -9.91 -4.25
C ARG A 98 5.78 -8.66 -3.66
N ILE A 99 4.46 -8.68 -3.57
CA ILE A 99 3.65 -7.62 -2.97
C ILE A 99 2.70 -8.27 -1.96
N GLN A 100 2.68 -7.76 -0.73
CA GLN A 100 1.70 -8.15 0.28
C GLN A 100 0.94 -6.93 0.79
N VAL A 101 -0.33 -7.12 1.14
CA VAL A 101 -1.16 -6.10 1.77
C VAL A 101 -1.55 -6.57 3.16
N LEU A 102 -1.33 -5.73 4.16
CA LEU A 102 -1.64 -5.99 5.56
C LEU A 102 -2.48 -4.84 6.12
N ARG A 103 -3.58 -5.16 6.78
CA ARG A 103 -4.41 -4.22 7.55
C ARG A 103 -4.16 -4.43 9.03
N VAL A 104 -4.09 -3.36 9.81
CA VAL A 104 -4.02 -3.42 11.27
C VAL A 104 -5.42 -3.22 11.82
N GLU A 105 -6.08 -4.31 12.18
CA GLU A 105 -7.47 -4.31 12.64
C GLU A 105 -7.58 -3.98 14.14
N GLY A 106 -8.75 -3.47 14.55
CA GLY A 106 -9.09 -3.26 15.97
C GLY A 106 -9.52 -1.84 16.33
N ASP A 107 -9.61 -0.93 15.36
CA ASP A 107 -10.05 0.46 15.54
C ASP A 107 -10.75 0.97 14.26
N THR A 108 -11.39 2.13 14.33
CA THR A 108 -12.00 2.84 13.20
C THR A 108 -10.94 3.37 12.22
N ASN A 109 -9.75 3.70 12.72
CA ASN A 109 -8.61 4.04 11.88
C ASN A 109 -7.81 2.76 11.62
N ILE A 110 -7.85 2.26 10.39
CA ILE A 110 -7.24 0.99 10.00
C ILE A 110 -6.01 1.28 9.13
N PRO A 111 -4.79 1.27 9.69
CA PRO A 111 -3.56 1.35 8.91
C PRO A 111 -3.48 0.23 7.88
N VAL A 112 -3.16 0.60 6.64
CA VAL A 112 -2.96 -0.32 5.52
C VAL A 112 -1.52 -0.21 5.03
N TYR A 113 -0.85 -1.35 4.97
CA TYR A 113 0.52 -1.49 4.49
C TYR A 113 0.55 -2.31 3.22
N ILE A 114 1.06 -1.73 2.13
CA ILE A 114 1.38 -2.43 0.89
C ILE A 114 2.90 -2.58 0.85
N VAL A 115 3.40 -3.77 1.17
CA VAL A 115 4.84 -4.02 1.27
C VAL A 115 5.35 -4.73 0.03
N CYS A 116 6.20 -4.04 -0.71
CA CYS A 116 6.77 -4.48 -1.99
C CYS A 116 8.22 -4.92 -1.77
N HIS A 117 8.53 -6.18 -2.13
CA HIS A 117 9.86 -6.76 -2.00
C HIS A 117 10.57 -6.81 -3.35
N GLN A 118 11.85 -6.48 -3.33
CA GLN A 118 12.78 -6.69 -4.44
C GLN A 118 13.39 -8.11 -4.38
N PRO A 119 14.03 -8.58 -5.46
CA PRO A 119 14.66 -9.91 -5.49
C PRO A 119 15.72 -10.17 -4.41
N ASP A 120 16.32 -9.12 -3.84
CA ASP A 120 17.31 -9.18 -2.76
C ASP A 120 16.69 -9.07 -1.36
N ASN A 121 15.36 -9.22 -1.25
CA ASN A 121 14.54 -9.03 -0.05
C ASN A 121 14.53 -7.61 0.53
N SER A 122 15.15 -6.62 -0.11
CA SER A 122 14.91 -5.24 0.26
C SER A 122 13.44 -4.89 0.00
N CYS A 123 12.82 -4.16 0.91
CA CYS A 123 11.42 -3.83 0.81
C CYS A 123 11.13 -2.35 1.05
N VAL A 124 10.08 -1.91 0.37
CA VAL A 124 9.48 -0.58 0.46
C VAL A 124 8.04 -0.78 0.89
N ALA A 125 7.59 0.01 1.86
CA ALA A 125 6.22 0.03 2.32
C ALA A 125 5.51 1.27 1.77
N LEU A 126 4.37 1.06 1.13
CA LEU A 126 3.38 2.12 0.89
C LEU A 126 2.36 2.05 2.02
N ILE A 127 2.08 3.19 2.63
CA ILE A 127 1.24 3.27 3.84
C ILE A 127 0.08 4.21 3.56
N THR A 128 -1.12 3.78 3.94
CA THR A 128 -2.32 4.61 3.94
C THR A 128 -3.23 4.20 5.10
N THR A 129 -4.41 4.81 5.23
CA THR A 129 -5.36 4.52 6.29
C THR A 129 -6.76 4.39 5.72
N ALA A 130 -7.45 3.32 6.07
CA ALA A 130 -8.88 3.15 5.83
C ALA A 130 -9.65 3.63 7.07
N ILE A 131 -10.74 4.36 6.87
CA ILE A 131 -11.71 4.70 7.91
C ILE A 131 -12.96 3.84 7.70
N GLU A 132 -13.37 3.14 8.76
CA GLU A 132 -14.52 2.24 8.76
C GLU A 132 -15.30 2.38 10.09
N SER A 133 -16.62 2.63 10.01
CA SER A 133 -17.52 2.81 11.16
C SER A 133 -18.60 1.74 11.30
#